data_AF-A0A1I2FGI9-F1
#
_entry.id   AF-A0A1I2FGI9-F1
#
_cell.length_a   1.000
_cell.length_b   1.000
_cell.length_c   1.000
_cell.angle_alpha   90.00
_cell.angle_beta   90.00
_cell.angle_gamma   90.00
#
_symmetry.space_group_name_H-M   'P 1'
#
loop_
_entity.id
_entity.type
_entity.pdbx_description
1 polymer ?
#
loop_
_entity_poly.entity_id
_entity_poly.type
_entity_poly.pdbx_seq_one_letter_code
_entity_poly.pdbx_strand_id
1 'polypeptide(L)' 'MLIPYLNRINELSRKQSNSGLTDQERSEQKELRQNYLKMIRGQVQTTMLAVSVVDSKGNDVTPSKLVDEKKILSDQNR' A
#
# COMPACT_ATOMS: atom_id res chain seq x y z
N MET A 1 0.86 -13.60 2.50
CA MET A 1 1.86 -12.55 2.24
C MET A 1 2.34 -12.01 3.59
N LEU A 2 3.60 -12.24 3.93
CA LEU A 2 4.19 -11.76 5.17
C LEU A 2 5.04 -10.55 4.82
N ILE A 3 4.75 -9.40 5.41
CA ILE A 3 5.65 -8.24 5.30
C ILE A 3 6.73 -8.45 6.38
N PRO A 4 7.98 -8.76 6.01
CA PRO A 4 8.98 -9.26 6.96
C PRO A 4 9.26 -8.28 8.10
N TYR A 5 9.10 -6.99 7.83
CA TYR A 5 9.42 -5.91 8.77
C TYR A 5 8.24 -5.42 9.61
N LEU A 6 7.04 -5.99 9.44
CA LEU A 6 5.84 -5.54 10.13
C LEU A 6 5.95 -5.72 11.65
N ASN A 7 6.50 -6.85 12.09
CA ASN A 7 6.74 -7.13 13.52
C ASN A 7 7.69 -6.09 14.12
N ARG A 8 8.76 -5.75 13.39
CA ARG A 8 9.73 -4.73 13.81
C ARG A 8 9.10 -3.34 13.91
N ILE A 9 8.25 -2.95 12.96
CA ILE A 9 7.49 -1.69 13.03
C ILE A 9 6.59 -1.66 14.27
N ASN A 10 5.93 -2.77 14.60
CA ASN A 10 5.08 -2.87 15.78
C ASN A 10 5.86 -2.79 17.09
N GLU A 11 7.03 -3.44 17.17
CA GLU A 11 7.95 -3.33 18.30
C GLU A 11 8.40 -1.88 18.51
N LEU A 12 8.88 -1.22 17.45
CA LEU A 12 9.29 0.19 17.50
C LEU A 12 8.12 1.10 17.89
N SER A 13 6.92 0.84 17.40
CA SER A 13 5.73 1.61 17.75
C SER A 13 5.32 1.45 19.22
N ARG A 14 5.42 0.24 19.77
CA ARG A 14 5.17 -0.01 21.20
C ARG A 14 6.22 0.66 22.07
N LYS A 15 7.48 0.61 21.65
CA LYS A 15 8.59 1.28 22.34
C LYS A 15 8.42 2.80 22.34
N GLN A 16 8.02 3.38 21.20
CA GLN A 16 7.69 4.80 21.08
C GLN A 16 6.63 5.26 22.08
N SER A 17 5.57 4.46 22.27
CA SER A 17 4.48 4.79 23.19
C SER A 17 4.85 4.65 24.67
N ASN A 18 5.77 3.73 25.02
CA ASN A 18 6.13 3.45 26.41
C ASN A 18 7.31 4.28 26.93
N SER A 19 8.40 4.34 26.17
CA SER A 19 9.69 4.87 26.63
C SER A 19 10.34 5.86 25.66
N GLY A 20 9.70 6.11 24.51
CA GLY A 20 10.26 6.94 23.45
C GLY A 20 11.23 6.18 22.54
N LEU A 21 11.51 6.75 21.37
CA LEU A 21 12.47 6.19 20.41
C LEU A 21 13.77 6.98 20.48
N THR A 22 14.89 6.27 20.35
CA THR A 22 16.17 6.90 20.04
C THR A 22 16.18 7.42 18.60
N ASP A 23 17.05 8.36 18.27
CA ASP A 23 17.11 8.92 16.91
C ASP A 23 17.42 7.87 15.84
N GLN A 24 18.25 6.86 16.17
CA GLN A 24 18.53 5.72 15.29
C GLN A 24 17.27 4.90 15.03
N GLU A 25 16.53 4.54 16.08
CA GLU A 25 15.29 3.76 15.95
C GLU A 25 14.18 4.54 15.24
N ARG A 26 14.17 5.87 15.39
CA ARG A 26 13.24 6.75 14.66
C ARG A 26 13.53 6.77 13.16
N SER A 27 14.82 6.77 12.79
CA SER A 27 15.25 6.64 11.40
C SER A 27 14.87 5.27 10.83
N GLU A 28 15.15 4.19 11.58
CA GLU A 28 14.77 2.81 11.22
C GLU A 28 13.24 2.70 11.02
N GLN A 29 12.45 3.20 11.97
CA GLN A 29 10.99 3.19 11.88
C GLN A 29 10.47 3.94 10.64
N LYS A 30 11.10 5.07 10.29
CA LYS A 30 10.72 5.88 9.12
C LYS A 30 10.99 5.13 7.81
N GLU A 31 12.16 4.50 7.70
CA GLU A 31 12.54 3.70 6.53
C GLU A 31 11.62 2.48 6.37
N LEU A 32 11.39 1.75 7.46
CA LEU A 32 10.50 0.58 7.45
C LEU A 32 9.06 0.96 7.06
N ARG A 33 8.55 2.09 7.56
CA ARG A 33 7.23 2.61 7.16
C ARG A 33 7.17 3.01 5.69
N GLN A 34 8.22 3.63 5.15
CA GLN A 34 8.27 3.95 3.72
C GLN A 34 8.24 2.70 2.85
N ASN A 35 9.03 1.68 3.20
CA ASN A 35 9.05 0.41 2.47
C ASN A 35 7.71 -0.33 2.56
N TYR A 36 7.08 -0.34 3.74
CA TYR A 36 5.72 -0.87 3.95
C TYR A 36 4.69 -0.15 3.06
N LEU A 37 4.70 1.18 3.03
CA LEU A 37 3.78 1.96 2.22
C LEU A 37 3.99 1.76 0.72
N LYS A 38 5.24 1.58 0.24
CA LYS A 38 5.52 1.27 -1.16
C LYS A 38 4.93 -0.10 -1.55
N MET A 39 5.16 -1.11 -0.72
CA MET A 39 4.63 -2.47 -0.92
C MET A 39 3.11 -2.49 -0.93
N ILE A 40 2.48 -1.81 0.04
CA ILE A 40 1.02 -1.70 0.12
C ILE A 40 0.46 -0.88 -1.03
N ARG A 41 1.11 0.21 -1.44
CA ARG A 41 0.59 1.05 -2.54
C ARG A 41 0.47 0.26 -3.84
N GLY A 42 1.48 -0.56 -4.17
CA GLY A 42 1.39 -1.47 -5.32
C GLY A 42 0.24 -2.48 -5.16
N GLN A 43 0.11 -3.08 -3.97
CA GLN A 43 -0.98 -4.03 -3.71
C GLN A 43 -2.37 -3.39 -3.75
N VAL A 44 -2.55 -2.19 -3.20
CA VAL A 44 -3.82 -1.44 -3.21
C VAL A 44 -4.18 -1.02 -4.62
N GLN A 45 -3.22 -0.58 -5.42
CA GLN A 45 -3.45 -0.26 -6.84
C GLN A 45 -3.92 -1.50 -7.60
N THR A 46 -3.25 -2.65 -7.43
CA THR A 46 -3.66 -3.92 -8.03
C THR A 46 -5.05 -4.37 -7.56
N THR A 47 -5.34 -4.25 -6.26
CA THR A 47 -6.66 -4.61 -5.71
C THR A 47 -7.75 -3.65 -6.19
N MET A 48 -7.50 -2.34 -6.27
CA MET A 48 -8.48 -1.38 -6.82
C MET A 48 -8.73 -1.61 -8.31
N LEU A 49 -7.71 -1.98 -9.09
CA LEU A 49 -7.87 -2.37 -10.49
C LEU A 49 -8.67 -3.68 -10.68
N ALA A 50 -8.79 -4.49 -9.63
CA ALA A 50 -9.60 -5.70 -9.60
C ALA A 50 -11.04 -5.48 -9.12
N VAL A 51 -11.35 -4.29 -8.56
CA VAL A 51 -12.68 -3.96 -8.06
C VAL A 51 -13.36 -3.01 -9.06
N SER A 52 -14.29 -3.53 -9.85
CA SER A 52 -15.22 -2.71 -10.64
C SER A 52 -16.17 -1.98 -9.70
N VAL A 53 -16.28 -0.67 -9.86
CA VAL A 53 -17.21 0.16 -9.06
C VAL A 53 -18.54 0.19 -9.78
N VAL A 54 -19.52 -0.51 -9.23
CA VAL A 54 -20.93 -0.50 -9.69
C VAL A 54 -21.74 0.48 -8.86
N ASP A 55 -22.48 1.37 -9.53
CA ASP A 55 -23.47 2.25 -8.89
C ASP A 55 -24.63 1.41 -8.32
N SER A 56 -25.35 1.96 -7.35
CA SER A 56 -26.61 1.50 -6.79
C SER A 56 -27.69 1.12 -7.81
N LYS A 57 -27.56 1.55 -9.07
CA LYS A 57 -28.41 1.17 -10.22
C LYS A 57 -27.86 0.00 -11.05
N GLY A 58 -26.75 -0.61 -10.67
CA GLY A 58 -26.11 -1.73 -11.39
C GLY A 58 -25.27 -1.33 -12.60
N ASN A 59 -25.06 -0.03 -12.82
CA ASN A 59 -24.22 0.46 -13.91
C ASN A 59 -22.75 0.45 -13.49
N ASP A 60 -21.89 -0.17 -14.30
CA ASP A 60 -20.44 -0.12 -14.11
C ASP A 60 -19.97 1.31 -14.40
N VAL A 61 -19.65 2.03 -13.33
CA VAL A 61 -19.16 3.42 -13.38
C VAL A 61 -17.67 3.47 -13.13
N THR A 62 -16.95 2.36 -13.39
CA THR A 62 -15.49 2.32 -13.28
C THR A 62 -14.89 3.52 -14.03
N PRO A 63 -14.25 4.48 -13.32
CA PRO A 63 -13.78 5.71 -13.94
C PRO A 63 -12.80 5.43 -15.07
N SER A 64 -12.95 6.13 -16.20
CA SER A 64 -12.18 5.90 -17.44
C SER A 64 -10.66 5.88 -17.23
N LYS A 65 -10.18 6.65 -16.24
CA LYS A 65 -8.76 6.69 -15.83
C LYS A 65 -8.20 5.33 -15.41
N LEU A 66 -9.02 4.48 -14.78
CA LEU A 66 -8.62 3.13 -14.36
C LEU A 66 -8.55 2.17 -15.55
N VAL A 67 -9.38 2.37 -16.57
CA VAL A 67 -9.37 1.59 -17.82
C VAL A 67 -8.10 1.88 -18.62
N ASP A 68 -7.72 3.16 -18.69
CA ASP A 68 -6.51 3.60 -19.38
C ASP A 68 -5.24 3.09 -18.66
N GLU A 69 -5.17 3.18 -17.34
CA GLU A 69 -4.05 2.62 -16.54
C GLU A 69 -3.93 1.10 -16.73
N LYS A 70 -5.06 0.37 -16.77
CA LYS A 70 -5.06 -1.09 -17.00
C LYS A 70 -4.51 -1.46 -18.38
N LYS A 71 -4.79 -0.64 -19.41
CA LYS A 71 -4.31 -0.85 -20.79
C LYS A 71 -2.81 -0.56 -20.92
N ILE A 72 -2.32 0.49 -20.26
CA ILE A 72 -0.89 0.84 -20.24
C ILE A 72 -0.07 -0.28 -19.55
N LEU A 73 -0.58 -0.85 -18.46
CA LEU A 73 0.08 -1.93 -17.71
C LEU A 73 0.09 -3.28 -18.45
N SER A 74 -0.94 -3.56 -19.27
CA SER A 74 -0.94 -4.78 -20.13
C SER A 74 0.02 -4.66 -21.30
N ASP A 75 0.22 -3.45 -21.84
CA ASP A 75 1.10 -3.21 -22.98
C ASP A 75 2.59 -3.18 -22.58
N GLN A 76 2.91 -2.89 -21.30
CA GLN A 76 4.29 -2.94 -20.78
C GLN A 76 4.82 -4.36 -20.51
N ASN A 77 3.97 -5.39 -20.53
CA ASN A 77 4.34 -6.79 -20.29
C ASN A 77 4.32 -7.66 -21.57
N ARG A 78 4.39 -7.03 -22.76
CA ARG A 78 4.39 -7.72 -24.06
C ARG A 78 5.73 -7.59 -24.79
#